data_AF-A0AAD9PFM1-F1
#
_entry.id   AF-A0AAD9PFM1-F1
#
_cell.length_a   1.000
_cell.length_b   1.000
_cell.length_c   1.000
_cell.angle_alpha   90.00
_cell.angle_beta   90.00
_cell.angle_gamma   90.00
#
_symmetry.space_group_name_H-M   'P 1'
#
loop_
_entity.id
_entity.type
_entity.pdbx_description
1 polymer ?
#
loop_
_entity_poly.entity_id
_entity_poly.type
_entity_poly.pdbx_seq_one_letter_code
_entity_poly.pdbx_strand_id
1 'polypeptide(L)'
;NPEVTPQPARKVYHFHLTGWPDHGVPADPGIVLSFLQKIDDIQESIPDAGPVVVHCSAGIGRTGTVLIVDMILQQIKQQGMVQTEAQYRFIYMAVRHYIDQQARQVSHFIVLAVI
;
A
#
# COMPACT_ATOMS: atom_id res chain seq x y z
N ASN A 1 -0.94 -30.73 31.99
CA ASN A 1 -1.57 -29.97 30.89
C ASN A 1 -1.16 -28.53 31.09
N PRO A 2 -0.25 -27.93 30.29
CA PRO A 2 0.15 -26.55 30.52
C PRO A 2 -1.07 -25.66 30.26
N GLU A 3 -1.41 -24.80 31.23
CA GLU A 3 -2.44 -23.79 31.07
C GLU A 3 -2.04 -22.84 29.94
N VAL A 4 -2.81 -22.85 28.85
CA VAL A 4 -2.67 -21.86 27.78
C VAL A 4 -3.22 -20.54 28.33
N THR A 5 -2.33 -19.63 28.69
CA THR A 5 -2.71 -18.25 28.99
C THR A 5 -3.38 -17.66 27.73
N PRO A 6 -4.62 -17.13 27.83
CA PRO A 6 -5.28 -16.55 26.68
C PRO A 6 -4.46 -15.34 26.22
N GLN A 7 -3.93 -15.41 24.99
CA GLN A 7 -3.25 -14.29 24.39
C GLN A 7 -4.23 -13.12 24.21
N PRO A 8 -3.78 -11.87 24.36
CA PRO A 8 -4.62 -10.71 24.11
C PRO A 8 -5.14 -10.74 22.67
N ALA A 9 -6.45 -10.59 22.51
CA ALA A 9 -7.08 -10.54 21.19
C ALA A 9 -6.74 -9.23 20.48
N ARG A 10 -6.45 -9.32 19.18
CA ARG A 10 -6.15 -8.17 18.32
C ARG A 10 -7.22 -8.02 17.25
N LYS A 11 -7.69 -6.78 17.03
CA LYS A 11 -8.56 -6.44 15.90
C LYS A 11 -7.69 -6.14 14.69
N VAL A 12 -7.96 -6.78 13.56
CA VAL A 12 -7.26 -6.56 12.28
C VAL A 12 -8.26 -6.03 11.27
N TYR A 13 -7.89 -4.97 10.55
CA TYR A 13 -8.69 -4.45 9.44
C TYR A 13 -8.09 -4.93 8.13
N HIS A 14 -8.91 -5.54 7.29
CA HIS A 14 -8.48 -6.19 6.05
C HIS A 14 -9.21 -5.58 4.85
N PHE A 15 -8.50 -4.81 4.04
CA PHE A 15 -9.05 -4.13 2.88
C PHE A 15 -8.74 -4.87 1.59
N HIS A 16 -9.75 -5.04 0.73
CA HIS A 16 -9.61 -5.72 -0.55
C HIS A 16 -10.03 -4.80 -1.71
N LEU A 17 -9.07 -4.43 -2.56
CA LEU A 17 -9.33 -3.65 -3.76
C LEU A 17 -9.66 -4.58 -4.94
N THR A 18 -10.93 -4.66 -5.30
CA THR A 18 -11.44 -5.59 -6.34
C THR A 18 -11.45 -5.01 -7.75
N GLY A 19 -11.37 -3.68 -7.90
CA GLY A 19 -11.45 -2.99 -9.19
C GLY A 19 -10.15 -2.93 -10.00
N TRP A 20 -9.09 -3.63 -9.57
CA TRP A 20 -7.79 -3.63 -10.24
C TRP A 20 -7.51 -4.99 -10.89
N PRO A 21 -7.45 -5.08 -12.25
CA PRO A 21 -7.17 -6.33 -12.95
C PRO A 21 -5.71 -6.79 -12.80
N ASP A 22 -5.41 -8.09 -13.02
CA ASP A 22 -4.07 -8.68 -12.81
C ASP A 22 -3.04 -8.23 -13.84
N HIS A 23 -3.49 -8.03 -15.08
CA HIS A 23 -2.65 -7.67 -16.22
C HIS A 23 -3.13 -6.35 -16.82
N GLY A 24 -2.99 -5.29 -16.04
CA GLY A 24 -3.37 -3.96 -16.47
C GLY A 24 -3.45 -2.97 -15.33
N VAL A 25 -4.11 -1.86 -15.62
CA VAL A 25 -4.41 -0.80 -14.68
C VAL A 25 -5.91 -0.76 -14.41
N PRO A 26 -6.35 -0.19 -13.28
CA PRO A 26 -7.76 0.14 -13.09
C PRO A 26 -8.30 0.97 -14.25
N ALA A 27 -9.57 0.74 -14.62
CA ALA A 27 -10.25 1.58 -15.61
C ALA A 27 -10.37 3.04 -15.15
N ASP A 28 -10.55 3.23 -13.84
CA ASP A 28 -10.49 4.52 -13.16
C ASP A 28 -9.35 4.51 -12.13
N PRO A 29 -8.27 5.29 -12.31
CA PRO A 29 -7.20 5.43 -11.33
C PRO A 29 -7.68 5.95 -9.97
N GLY A 30 -8.82 6.66 -9.92
CA GLY A 30 -9.41 7.19 -8.70
C GLY A 30 -9.77 6.13 -7.66
N ILE A 31 -9.95 4.87 -8.06
CA ILE A 31 -10.22 3.78 -7.12
C ILE A 31 -9.04 3.52 -6.19
N VAL A 32 -7.80 3.73 -6.65
CA VAL A 32 -6.59 3.54 -5.84
C VAL A 32 -6.47 4.65 -4.81
N LEU A 33 -6.76 5.89 -5.21
CA LEU A 33 -6.76 7.05 -4.32
C LEU A 33 -7.81 6.90 -3.22
N SER A 34 -9.04 6.54 -3.60
CA SER A 34 -10.14 6.32 -2.66
C SER A 34 -9.87 5.17 -1.71
N PHE A 35 -9.13 4.16 -2.17
CA PHE A 35 -8.73 3.02 -1.36
C PHE A 35 -7.65 3.38 -0.34
N LEU A 36 -6.61 4.12 -0.74
CA LEU A 36 -5.60 4.65 0.16
C LEU A 36 -6.21 5.59 1.21
N GLN A 37 -7.13 6.47 0.82
CA GLN A 37 -7.81 7.35 1.77
C GLN A 37 -8.55 6.57 2.88
N LYS A 38 -9.24 5.47 2.53
CA LYS A 38 -9.92 4.62 3.54
C LYS A 38 -8.95 3.95 4.51
N ILE A 39 -7.73 3.65 4.05
CA ILE A 39 -6.69 3.05 4.89
C ILE A 39 -6.13 4.12 5.82
N ASP A 40 -5.83 5.32 5.30
CA ASP A 40 -5.41 6.48 6.09
C ASP A 40 -6.42 6.78 7.21
N ASP A 41 -7.72 6.88 6.87
CA ASP A 41 -8.80 7.17 7.84
C ASP A 41 -8.81 6.17 9.01
N ILE A 42 -8.52 4.90 8.72
CA ILE A 42 -8.52 3.83 9.73
C ILE A 42 -7.21 3.81 10.51
N GLN A 43 -6.08 4.00 9.84
CA GLN A 43 -4.77 4.11 10.46
C GLN A 43 -4.74 5.26 11.48
N GLU A 44 -5.26 6.43 11.12
CA GLU A 44 -5.36 7.60 11.99
C GLU A 44 -6.31 7.40 13.18
N SER A 45 -7.30 6.50 13.05
CA SER A 45 -8.25 6.18 14.12
C SER A 45 -7.69 5.25 15.21
N ILE A 46 -6.53 4.63 14.98
CA ILE A 46 -5.94 3.63 15.88
C ILE A 46 -4.74 4.27 16.62
N PRO A 47 -4.81 4.41 17.95
CA PRO A 47 -3.65 4.84 18.75
C PRO A 47 -2.50 3.85 18.58
N ASP A 48 -1.29 4.37 18.37
CA ASP A 48 -0.07 3.58 18.18
C ASP A 48 -0.18 2.53 17.06
N ALA A 49 -0.90 2.88 15.98
CA ALA A 49 -1.11 1.99 14.83
C ALA A 49 0.22 1.46 14.29
N GLY A 50 0.28 0.14 14.08
CA GLY A 50 1.45 -0.52 13.50
C GLY A 50 1.61 -0.24 12.01
N PRO A 51 2.68 -0.73 11.37
CA PRO A 51 2.85 -0.60 9.93
C PRO A 51 1.71 -1.29 9.17
N VAL A 52 1.27 -0.67 8.08
CA VAL A 52 0.30 -1.28 7.16
C VAL A 52 1.00 -2.32 6.30
N VAL A 53 0.47 -3.54 6.26
CA VAL A 53 0.97 -4.59 5.37
C VAL A 53 0.27 -4.48 4.04
N VAL A 54 1.02 -4.31 2.95
CA VAL A 54 0.49 -4.31 1.56
C VAL A 54 0.96 -5.58 0.86
N HIS A 55 0.04 -6.37 0.30
CA HIS A 55 0.44 -7.45 -0.61
C HIS A 55 -0.35 -7.44 -1.91
N CYS A 56 0.15 -8.16 -2.91
CA CYS A 56 -0.61 -8.57 -4.09
C CYS A 56 -0.50 -10.10 -4.19
N SER A 57 -0.34 -10.67 -5.38
CA SER A 57 0.05 -12.08 -5.50
C SER A 57 1.54 -12.28 -5.29
N ALA A 58 2.33 -11.82 -6.27
CA ALA A 58 3.78 -11.86 -6.20
C ALA A 58 4.37 -10.78 -5.27
N GLY A 59 3.54 -9.88 -4.74
CA GLY A 59 3.97 -8.76 -3.88
C GLY A 59 4.75 -7.65 -4.59
N ILE A 60 4.81 -7.65 -5.92
CA ILE A 60 5.66 -6.72 -6.69
C ILE A 60 4.80 -5.69 -7.45
N GLY A 61 3.93 -6.13 -8.37
CA GLY A 61 3.23 -5.26 -9.32
C GLY A 61 2.29 -4.22 -8.68
N ARG A 62 1.10 -4.67 -8.28
CA ARG A 62 0.13 -3.75 -7.64
C ARG A 62 0.63 -3.22 -6.31
N THR A 63 1.34 -4.02 -5.53
CA THR A 63 1.96 -3.61 -4.26
C THR A 63 2.90 -2.43 -4.44
N GLY A 64 3.88 -2.54 -5.34
CA GLY A 64 4.81 -1.45 -5.61
C GLY A 64 4.11 -0.22 -6.15
N THR A 65 3.08 -0.40 -6.99
CA THR A 65 2.29 0.73 -7.50
C THR A 65 1.54 1.45 -6.37
N VAL A 66 0.88 0.72 -5.47
CA VAL A 66 0.19 1.31 -4.30
C VAL A 66 1.18 2.03 -3.40
N LEU A 67 2.33 1.42 -3.09
CA LEU A 67 3.37 2.05 -2.25
C LEU A 67 3.91 3.34 -2.86
N ILE A 68 4.21 3.34 -4.17
CA ILE A 68 4.72 4.56 -4.85
C ILE A 68 3.65 5.66 -4.83
N VAL A 69 2.39 5.34 -5.09
CA VAL A 69 1.30 6.31 -5.06
C VAL A 69 1.14 6.88 -3.64
N ASP A 70 1.16 6.03 -2.62
CA ASP A 70 1.10 6.45 -1.21
C ASP A 70 2.26 7.38 -0.84
N MET A 71 3.50 7.00 -1.18
CA MET A 71 4.69 7.81 -0.95
C MET A 71 4.59 9.20 -1.62
N ILE A 72 4.09 9.24 -2.87
CA ILE A 72 3.87 10.51 -3.58
C ILE A 72 2.79 11.34 -2.89
N LEU A 73 1.68 10.74 -2.48
CA LEU A 73 0.59 11.44 -1.80
C LEU A 73 1.05 12.02 -0.46
N GLN A 74 1.80 11.26 0.33
CA GLN A 74 2.39 11.74 1.59
C GLN A 74 3.36 12.90 1.33
N GLN A 75 4.22 12.77 0.31
CA GLN A 75 5.14 13.83 -0.09
C GLN A 75 4.39 15.12 -0.45
N ILE A 76 3.25 14.98 -1.16
CA ILE A 76 2.39 16.10 -1.54
C ILE A 76 1.72 16.73 -0.32
N LYS A 77 1.17 15.91 0.58
CA LYS A 77 0.52 16.36 1.82
C LYS A 77 1.50 17.13 2.72
N GLN A 78 2.74 16.66 2.85
CA GLN A 78 3.73 17.24 3.77
C GLN A 78 4.41 18.51 3.25
N GLN A 79 4.71 18.59 1.95
CA GLN A 79 5.56 19.64 1.39
C GLN A 79 4.87 20.51 0.33
N GLY A 80 3.58 20.27 0.06
CA GLY A 80 2.88 20.84 -1.09
C GLY A 80 3.23 20.08 -2.37
N MET A 81 3.16 20.70 -3.54
CA MET A 81 3.49 20.02 -4.81
C MET A 81 4.92 19.44 -4.81
N VAL A 82 5.21 18.48 -5.70
CA VAL A 82 6.57 18.00 -5.96
C VAL A 82 7.37 19.12 -6.65
N GLN A 83 8.24 19.79 -5.91
CA GLN A 83 8.94 21.01 -6.32
C GLN A 83 10.48 20.92 -6.24
N THR A 84 11.05 19.86 -5.65
CA THR A 84 12.51 19.76 -5.43
C THR A 84 13.15 18.54 -6.08
N GLU A 85 14.41 18.69 -6.48
CA GLU A 85 15.24 17.62 -7.06
C GLU A 85 15.36 16.38 -6.18
N ALA A 86 15.29 16.53 -4.85
CA ALA A 86 15.31 15.41 -3.93
C ALA A 86 14.02 14.59 -4.00
N GLN A 87 12.86 15.26 -4.04
CA GLN A 87 11.56 14.61 -4.20
C GLN A 87 11.47 13.88 -5.56
N TYR A 88 11.92 14.53 -6.65
CA TYR A 88 11.98 13.90 -7.97
C TYR A 88 12.90 12.68 -7.98
N ARG A 89 14.09 12.76 -7.37
CA ARG A 89 15.01 11.62 -7.25
C ARG A 89 14.41 10.47 -6.47
N PHE A 90 13.71 10.74 -5.39
CA PHE A 90 13.06 9.70 -4.59
C PHE A 90 11.98 8.97 -5.39
N ILE A 91 11.10 9.71 -6.08
CA ILE A 91 10.07 9.14 -6.97
C ILE A 91 10.74 8.34 -8.08
N TYR A 92 11.77 8.89 -8.72
CA TYR A 92 12.51 8.21 -9.79
C TYR A 92 13.19 6.92 -9.31
N MET A 93 13.81 6.92 -8.13
CA MET A 93 14.44 5.74 -7.54
C MET A 93 13.41 4.65 -7.23
N ALA A 94 12.26 5.02 -6.67
CA ALA A 94 11.18 4.09 -6.37
C ALA A 94 10.59 3.48 -7.65
N VAL A 95 10.33 4.29 -8.67
CA VAL A 95 9.83 3.85 -9.99
C VAL A 95 10.86 2.97 -10.71
N ARG A 96 12.15 3.36 -10.70
CA ARG A 96 13.23 2.58 -11.31
C ARG A 96 13.39 1.21 -10.65
N HIS A 97 13.41 1.17 -9.32
CA HIS A 97 13.48 -0.10 -8.57
C HIS A 97 12.28 -0.99 -8.89
N TYR A 98 11.08 -0.42 -9.01
CA TYR A 98 9.88 -1.13 -9.42
C TYR A 98 9.97 -1.70 -10.83
N ILE A 99 10.48 -0.93 -11.81
CA ILE A 99 10.67 -1.39 -13.19
C ILE A 99 11.65 -2.57 -13.24
N ASP A 100 12.74 -2.52 -12.47
CA ASP A 100 13.74 -3.60 -12.42
C ASP A 100 13.19 -4.91 -11.83
N GLN A 101 12.13 -4.86 -11.02
CA GLN A 101 11.52 -6.01 -10.34
C GLN A 101 10.45 -6.76 -11.18
N GLN A 102 9.98 -6.20 -12.30
CA GLN A 102 8.83 -6.71 -13.08
C GLN A 102 9.06 -8.02 -13.87
N ALA A 103 10.26 -8.63 -13.85
CA ALA A 103 10.61 -9.73 -14.75
C ALA A 103 9.97 -11.11 -14.44
N ARG A 104 9.10 -11.27 -13.43
CA ARG A 104 8.45 -12.56 -13.10
C ARG A 104 7.03 -12.34 -12.58
N GLN A 105 6.03 -12.95 -13.24
CA GLN A 105 4.60 -12.69 -13.01
C GLN A 105 3.85 -13.94 -12.51
N VAL A 106 3.07 -13.80 -11.43
CA VAL A 106 1.96 -14.71 -11.03
C VAL A 106 0.88 -13.92 -10.25
N SER A 107 -0.35 -14.45 -10.22
CA SER A 107 -1.68 -13.80 -10.12
C SER A 107 -2.38 -13.74 -8.74
N HIS A 108 -3.18 -12.68 -8.48
CA HIS A 108 -4.20 -12.44 -7.42
C HIS A 108 -3.91 -11.87 -5.99
N PHE A 109 -4.80 -10.91 -5.63
CA PHE A 109 -5.20 -10.31 -4.33
C PHE A 109 -4.36 -9.17 -3.75
N ILE A 110 -4.90 -7.93 -3.76
CA ILE A 110 -4.42 -6.88 -2.87
C ILE A 110 -5.13 -7.01 -1.53
N VAL A 111 -4.36 -7.25 -0.48
CA VAL A 111 -4.81 -7.11 0.89
C VAL A 111 -3.95 -6.03 1.53
N LEU A 112 -4.62 -5.07 2.16
CA LEU A 112 -3.98 -4.27 3.18
C LEU A 112 -4.48 -4.68 4.56
N ALA A 113 -3.55 -5.10 5.41
CA ALA A 113 -3.82 -5.35 6.82
C ALA A 113 -3.31 -4.17 7.65
N VAL A 114 -4.23 -3.45 8.29
CA VAL A 114 -3.91 -2.54 9.39
C VAL A 114 -3.95 -3.36 10.67
N ILE A 115 -2.81 -3.37 11.36
CA ILE A 115 -2.49 -4.22 12.49
C ILE A 115 -2.59 -3.38 13.76
#